data_AF-A7GSQ3-F1
#
_entry.id   AF-A7GSQ3-F1
#
_cell.length_a   1.000
_cell.length_b   1.000
_cell.length_c   1.000
_cell.angle_alpha   90.00
_cell.angle_beta   90.00
_cell.angle_gamma   90.00
#
_symmetry.space_group_name_H-M   'P 1'
#
loop_
_entity.id
_entity.type
_entity.pdbx_description
1 polymer ?
#
loop_
_entity_poly.entity_id
_entity_poly.type
_entity_poly.pdbx_seq_one_letter_code
_entity_poly.pdbx_strand_id
1 'polypeptide(L)'
;MNIELPFRFTRNTMYNFLGRVISDGQPVEQEITLDFTNLDYIEPVAITILSNTLQWLDKNDIVTRFRLPNQSQIGSHRNCPIKYLDDSMFFKEYLGTPLTPAAKIRPTTRPLELINYSKSHFWIEQNKSIQLLNIVFNSKHLKKKR
;
A
#
# COMPACT_ATOMS: atom_id res chain seq x y z
N MET A 1 -2.05 -17.15 0.50
CA MET A 1 -0.58 -16.96 0.49
C MET A 1 -0.15 -15.87 1.46
N ASN A 2 1.01 -16.01 2.12
CA ASN A 2 1.55 -14.98 3.02
C ASN A 2 2.61 -14.12 2.30
N ILE A 3 2.44 -12.80 2.34
CA ILE A 3 3.38 -11.83 1.73
C ILE A 3 3.85 -10.87 2.82
N GLU A 4 5.11 -11.02 3.20
CA GLU A 4 5.78 -10.11 4.11
C GLU A 4 5.99 -8.74 3.47
N LEU A 5 5.58 -7.69 4.19
CA LEU A 5 5.98 -6.34 3.84
C LEU A 5 7.50 -6.20 3.96
N PRO A 6 8.14 -5.37 3.12
CA PRO A 6 9.56 -5.11 3.27
C PRO A 6 9.88 -4.55 4.67
N PHE A 7 10.96 -5.04 5.28
CA PHE A 7 11.43 -4.55 6.60
C PHE A 7 11.53 -3.02 6.63
N ARG A 8 12.05 -2.42 5.56
CA ARG A 8 11.93 -0.99 5.26
C ARG A 8 11.12 -0.80 3.98
N PHE A 9 9.88 -0.33 4.11
CA PHE A 9 8.99 -0.10 3.00
C PHE A 9 9.18 1.32 2.45
N THR A 10 9.97 1.42 1.38
CA THR A 10 10.45 2.66 0.76
C THR A 10 10.23 2.60 -0.75
N ARG A 11 10.60 3.68 -1.46
CA ARG A 11 10.57 3.66 -2.94
C ARG A 11 11.41 2.56 -3.57
N ASN A 12 12.50 2.17 -2.94
CA ASN A 12 13.41 1.17 -3.50
C ASN A 12 12.87 -0.27 -3.31
N THR A 13 12.01 -0.48 -2.32
CA THR A 13 11.50 -1.82 -1.99
C THR A 13 10.06 -2.05 -2.47
N MET A 14 9.34 -1.00 -2.85
CA MET A 14 7.93 -1.11 -3.25
C MET A 14 7.70 -2.00 -4.47
N TYR A 15 8.61 -1.99 -5.45
CA TYR A 15 8.43 -2.75 -6.69
C TYR A 15 8.59 -4.26 -6.45
N ASN A 16 9.49 -4.66 -5.55
CA ASN A 16 9.61 -6.06 -5.13
C ASN A 16 8.33 -6.53 -4.43
N PHE A 17 7.79 -5.71 -3.51
CA PHE A 17 6.50 -5.99 -2.88
C PHE A 17 5.39 -6.17 -3.92
N LEU A 18 5.26 -5.24 -4.88
CA LEU A 18 4.23 -5.34 -5.93
C LEU A 18 4.37 -6.61 -6.77
N GLY A 19 5.59 -6.99 -7.16
CA GLY A 19 5.84 -8.22 -7.92
C GLY A 19 5.51 -9.51 -7.15
N ARG A 20 5.42 -9.44 -5.81
CA ARG A 20 4.97 -10.57 -4.98
C ARG A 20 3.45 -10.64 -4.86
N VAL A 21 2.73 -9.55 -5.15
CA VAL A 21 1.28 -9.45 -5.08
C VAL A 21 0.63 -9.60 -6.45
N ILE A 22 1.31 -9.13 -7.51
CA ILE A 22 0.81 -9.05 -8.87
C ILE A 22 1.81 -9.71 -9.82
N SER A 23 1.34 -10.68 -10.61
CA SER A 23 2.10 -11.29 -11.71
C SER A 23 1.32 -11.10 -13.01
N ASP A 24 1.98 -10.56 -14.05
CA ASP A 24 1.37 -10.33 -15.38
C ASP A 24 0.03 -9.55 -15.34
N GLY A 25 -0.10 -8.62 -14.39
CA GLY A 25 -1.29 -7.80 -14.22
C GLY A 25 -2.48 -8.55 -13.61
N GLN A 26 -2.26 -9.75 -13.06
CA GLN A 26 -3.22 -10.54 -12.30
C GLN A 26 -2.73 -10.72 -10.85
N PRO A 27 -3.64 -10.87 -9.88
CA PRO A 27 -3.23 -11.18 -8.52
C PRO A 27 -2.55 -12.54 -8.50
N VAL A 28 -1.51 -12.69 -7.67
CA VAL A 28 -0.79 -13.98 -7.58
C VAL A 28 -1.65 -15.09 -7.00
N GLU A 29 -2.66 -14.73 -6.19
CA GLU A 29 -3.52 -15.65 -5.45
C GLU A 29 -4.89 -15.01 -5.14
N GLN A 30 -5.91 -15.85 -4.93
CA GLN A 30 -7.26 -15.41 -4.55
C GLN A 30 -7.40 -15.05 -3.06
N GLU A 31 -6.45 -15.50 -2.23
CA GLU A 31 -6.38 -15.14 -0.82
C GLU A 31 -4.96 -14.73 -0.44
N ILE A 32 -4.81 -13.50 0.05
CA ILE A 32 -3.51 -12.91 0.39
C ILE A 32 -3.53 -12.44 1.84
N THR A 33 -2.55 -12.89 2.62
CA THR A 33 -2.26 -12.35 3.94
C THR A 33 -1.05 -11.43 3.83
N LEU A 34 -1.24 -10.13 4.10
CA LEU A 34 -0.15 -9.17 4.19
C LEU A 34 0.41 -9.17 5.61
N ASP A 35 1.71 -9.46 5.73
CA ASP A 35 2.38 -9.64 7.01
C ASP A 35 3.21 -8.42 7.40
N PHE A 36 2.71 -7.69 8.39
CA PHE A 36 3.27 -6.46 8.95
C PHE A 36 4.23 -6.71 10.12
N THR A 37 4.41 -7.97 10.54
CA THR A 37 5.12 -8.29 11.80
C THR A 37 6.58 -7.84 11.81
N ASN A 38 7.23 -7.82 10.64
CA ASN A 38 8.63 -7.43 10.48
C ASN A 38 8.80 -5.99 9.96
N LEU A 39 7.74 -5.18 9.89
CA LEU A 39 7.86 -3.81 9.39
C LEU A 39 8.55 -2.93 10.45
N ASP A 40 9.71 -2.36 10.12
CA ASP A 40 10.47 -1.42 10.97
C ASP A 40 10.34 0.04 10.50
N TYR A 41 10.14 0.25 9.21
CA TYR A 41 10.02 1.59 8.65
C TYR A 41 9.11 1.62 7.42
N ILE A 42 8.32 2.69 7.28
CA ILE A 42 7.52 2.95 6.08
C ILE A 42 7.53 4.43 5.71
N GLU A 43 7.80 4.74 4.44
CA GLU A 43 7.74 6.11 3.92
C GLU A 43 6.29 6.49 3.53
N PRO A 44 5.93 7.78 3.57
CA PRO A 44 4.58 8.22 3.18
C PRO A 44 4.15 7.73 1.78
N VAL A 45 5.07 7.72 0.81
CA VAL A 45 4.80 7.22 -0.55
C VAL A 45 4.48 5.73 -0.59
N ALA A 46 5.10 4.93 0.28
CA ALA A 46 4.84 3.49 0.36
C ALA A 46 3.46 3.20 0.95
N ILE A 47 2.94 4.06 1.83
CA ILE A 47 1.56 3.97 2.32
C ILE A 47 0.56 4.13 1.18
N THR A 48 0.77 5.11 0.29
CA THR A 48 -0.07 5.30 -0.89
C THR A 48 -0.06 4.07 -1.79
N ILE A 49 1.11 3.48 -2.03
CA ILE A 49 1.24 2.27 -2.86
C ILE A 49 0.55 1.08 -2.21
N LEU A 50 0.73 0.88 -0.90
CA LEU A 50 0.04 -0.16 -0.16
C LEU A 50 -1.48 0.00 -0.23
N SER A 51 -1.98 1.22 -0.02
CA SER A 51 -3.41 1.53 -0.12
C SER A 51 -3.98 1.28 -1.52
N ASN A 52 -3.27 1.71 -2.56
CA ASN A 52 -3.68 1.45 -3.94
C ASN A 52 -3.69 -0.05 -4.26
N THR A 53 -2.71 -0.80 -3.73
CA THR A 53 -2.64 -2.25 -3.89
C THR A 53 -3.85 -2.92 -3.25
N LEU A 54 -4.20 -2.54 -2.02
CA LEU A 54 -5.37 -3.07 -1.31
C LEU A 54 -6.68 -2.76 -2.05
N GLN A 55 -6.85 -1.54 -2.53
CA GLN A 55 -8.03 -1.17 -3.34
C GLN A 55 -8.10 -1.94 -4.65
N TRP A 56 -6.96 -2.19 -5.28
CA TRP A 56 -6.91 -2.99 -6.50
C TRP A 56 -7.26 -4.46 -6.23
N LEU A 57 -6.75 -5.04 -5.14
CA LEU A 57 -7.09 -6.40 -4.71
C LEU A 57 -8.59 -6.53 -4.41
N ASP A 58 -9.16 -5.59 -3.66
CA ASP A 58 -10.59 -5.53 -3.35
C ASP A 58 -11.46 -5.47 -4.62
N LYS A 59 -11.09 -4.62 -5.59
CA LYS A 59 -11.78 -4.53 -6.89
C LYS A 59 -11.68 -5.79 -7.77
N ASN A 60 -10.74 -6.67 -7.48
CA ASN A 60 -10.59 -7.97 -8.16
C ASN A 60 -11.11 -9.13 -7.29
N ASP A 61 -11.94 -8.83 -6.28
CA ASP A 61 -12.57 -9.80 -5.39
C ASP A 61 -11.57 -10.70 -4.64
N ILE A 62 -10.38 -10.17 -4.33
CA ILE A 62 -9.32 -10.90 -3.62
C ILE A 62 -9.49 -10.76 -2.11
N VAL A 63 -9.58 -11.90 -1.43
CA VAL A 63 -9.70 -11.94 0.03
C VAL A 63 -8.36 -11.52 0.64
N THR A 64 -8.33 -10.33 1.24
CA THR A 64 -7.12 -9.81 1.88
C THR A 64 -7.22 -9.87 3.39
N ARG A 65 -6.20 -10.41 4.05
CA ARG A 65 -6.07 -10.50 5.51
C ARG A 65 -4.80 -9.82 5.98
N PHE A 66 -4.79 -9.29 7.19
CA PHE A 66 -3.59 -8.68 7.77
C PHE A 66 -3.05 -9.56 8.89
N ARG A 67 -1.75 -9.83 8.87
CA ARG A 67 -1.01 -10.38 10.00
C ARG A 67 -0.25 -9.25 10.67
N LEU A 68 -0.62 -8.93 11.89
CA LEU A 68 -0.09 -7.80 12.65
C LEU A 68 0.87 -8.29 13.75
N PRO A 69 1.84 -7.47 14.18
CA PRO A 69 2.64 -7.80 15.36
C PRO A 69 1.76 -7.83 16.63
N ASN A 70 2.29 -8.41 17.69
CA ASN A 70 1.57 -8.48 18.97
C ASN A 70 1.29 -7.07 19.51
N GLN A 71 0.16 -6.89 20.19
CA GLN A 71 -0.26 -5.58 20.71
C GLN A 71 0.81 -4.93 21.61
N SER A 72 1.57 -5.72 22.37
CA SER A 72 2.67 -5.25 23.22
C SER A 72 3.84 -4.63 22.44
N GLN A 73 3.97 -4.93 21.14
CA GLN A 73 5.02 -4.41 20.27
C GLN A 73 4.59 -3.09 19.60
N ILE A 74 3.28 -2.86 19.43
CA ILE A 74 2.74 -1.67 18.74
C ILE A 74 2.94 -0.43 19.62
N GLY A 75 3.66 0.56 19.08
CA GLY A 75 3.93 1.82 19.79
C GLY A 75 4.97 1.73 20.89
N SER A 76 5.65 0.57 21.03
CA SER A 76 6.74 0.36 21.99
C SER A 76 7.93 1.32 21.79
N HIS A 77 8.09 1.87 20.59
CA HIS A 77 9.08 2.89 20.26
C HIS A 77 8.45 4.08 19.52
N ARG A 78 9.07 5.27 19.67
CA ARG A 78 8.58 6.55 19.14
C ARG A 78 8.32 6.55 17.63
N ASN A 79 9.09 5.74 16.89
CA ASN A 79 9.04 5.61 15.44
C ASN A 79 8.39 4.31 14.98
N CYS A 80 7.49 3.72 15.77
CA CYS A 80 6.79 2.49 15.41
C CYS A 80 5.98 2.68 14.11
N PRO A 81 6.29 1.93 13.02
CA PRO A 81 5.63 2.12 11.74
C PRO A 81 4.16 1.67 11.77
N ILE A 82 3.84 0.65 12.58
CA ILE A 82 2.46 0.22 12.80
C ILE A 82 1.66 1.32 13.48
N LYS A 83 2.22 1.95 14.52
CA LYS A 83 1.58 3.10 15.15
C LYS A 83 1.44 4.27 14.19
N TYR A 84 2.42 4.51 13.32
CA TYR A 84 2.31 5.55 12.31
C TYR A 84 1.18 5.28 11.32
N LEU A 85 1.02 4.05 10.84
CA LEU A 85 -0.11 3.63 9.99
C LEU A 85 -1.45 3.80 10.72
N ASP A 86 -1.53 3.38 11.99
CA ASP A 86 -2.73 3.47 12.80
C ASP A 86 -3.14 4.94 13.08
N ASP A 87 -2.16 5.78 13.46
CA ASP A 87 -2.36 7.22 13.63
C ASP A 87 -2.74 7.92 12.30
N SER A 88 -2.44 7.30 11.15
CA SER A 88 -2.85 7.75 9.81
C SER A 88 -4.24 7.25 9.38
N MET A 89 -4.97 6.58 10.28
CA MET A 89 -6.29 5.96 10.03
C MET A 89 -6.27 4.81 9.01
N PHE A 90 -5.09 4.28 8.65
CA PHE A 90 -4.96 3.21 7.67
C PHE A 90 -5.73 1.95 8.08
N PHE A 91 -5.56 1.47 9.31
CA PHE A 91 -6.25 0.26 9.76
C PHE A 91 -7.75 0.47 9.97
N LYS A 92 -8.17 1.67 10.38
CA LYS A 92 -9.58 2.01 10.43
C LYS A 92 -10.25 1.92 9.05
N GLU A 93 -9.55 2.37 8.00
CA GLU A 93 -10.04 2.29 6.62
C GLU A 93 -10.25 0.84 6.16
N TYR A 94 -9.28 -0.05 6.43
CA TYR A 94 -9.29 -1.41 5.88
C TYR A 94 -9.85 -2.50 6.81
N LEU A 95 -9.85 -2.27 8.12
CA LEU A 95 -10.33 -3.21 9.14
C LEU A 95 -11.59 -2.70 9.86
N GLY A 96 -12.06 -1.49 9.53
CA GLY A 96 -13.23 -0.85 10.16
C GLY A 96 -12.97 -0.25 11.55
N THR A 97 -11.86 -0.60 12.19
CA THR A 97 -11.48 -0.11 13.52
C THR A 97 -9.98 0.20 13.60
N PRO A 98 -9.56 1.21 14.39
CA PRO A 98 -8.14 1.42 14.66
C PRO A 98 -7.58 0.29 15.54
N LEU A 99 -6.29 0.02 15.43
CA LEU A 99 -5.60 -0.98 16.25
C LEU A 99 -5.40 -0.53 17.70
N THR A 100 -5.31 0.79 17.92
CA THR A 100 -5.12 1.37 19.24
C THR A 100 -6.24 2.36 19.59
N PRO A 101 -6.75 2.38 20.84
CA PRO A 101 -7.78 3.33 21.28
C PRO A 101 -7.32 4.79 21.20
N ALA A 102 -6.01 5.01 21.21
CA ALA A 102 -5.37 6.32 21.17
C ALA A 102 -4.95 6.75 19.75
N ALA A 103 -5.35 6.02 18.71
CA ALA A 103 -5.12 6.41 17.33
C ALA A 103 -5.74 7.79 17.07
N LYS A 104 -4.88 8.79 16.89
CA LYS A 104 -5.26 10.16 16.58
C LYS A 104 -4.39 10.65 15.45
N ILE A 105 -5.00 11.36 14.50
CA ILE A 105 -4.28 12.01 13.41
C ILE A 105 -3.22 12.93 14.03
N ARG A 106 -1.93 12.65 13.78
CA ARG A 106 -0.86 13.58 14.20
C ARG A 106 -0.95 14.83 13.32
N PRO A 107 -0.65 16.03 13.84
CA PRO A 107 -0.69 17.26 13.04
C PRO A 107 0.19 17.22 11.78
N THR A 108 1.26 16.43 11.79
CA THR A 108 2.19 16.23 10.67
C THR A 108 1.79 15.10 9.73
N THR A 109 0.76 14.32 10.08
CA THR A 109 0.27 13.20 9.27
C THR A 109 -0.73 13.75 8.27
N ARG A 110 -0.34 13.81 7.01
CA ARG A 110 -1.28 14.11 5.93
C ARG A 110 -2.27 12.95 5.80
N PRO A 111 -3.59 13.22 5.76
CA PRO A 111 -4.58 12.18 5.50
C PRO A 111 -4.28 11.51 4.17
N LEU A 112 -4.67 10.23 4.07
CA LEU A 112 -4.43 9.42 2.90
C LEU A 112 -5.28 9.97 1.74
N GLU A 113 -4.70 10.83 0.92
CA GLU A 113 -5.36 11.35 -0.27
C GLU A 113 -5.36 10.27 -1.36
N LEU A 114 -6.56 9.87 -1.75
CA LEU A 114 -6.78 8.98 -2.88
C LEU A 114 -6.30 9.70 -4.14
N ILE A 115 -5.13 9.31 -4.67
CA ILE A 115 -4.66 9.84 -5.94
C ILE A 115 -5.53 9.22 -7.04
N ASN A 116 -6.57 9.96 -7.41
CA ASN A 116 -7.43 9.61 -8.53
C ASN A 116 -6.61 9.77 -9.82
N TYR A 117 -6.31 8.65 -10.48
CA TYR A 117 -5.36 8.55 -11.60
C TYR A 117 -5.75 9.44 -12.80
N SER A 118 -7.02 9.83 -12.92
CA SER A 118 -7.52 10.73 -13.97
C SER A 118 -6.93 12.15 -13.92
N LYS A 119 -6.33 12.57 -12.79
CA LYS A 119 -5.65 13.88 -12.64
C LYS A 119 -4.12 13.78 -12.55
N SER A 120 -3.55 12.59 -12.69
CA SER A 120 -2.11 12.36 -12.55
C SER A 120 -1.26 13.01 -13.64
N HIS A 121 -1.86 13.36 -14.79
CA HIS A 121 -1.17 14.03 -15.90
C HIS A 121 -0.46 15.33 -15.50
N PHE A 122 -0.96 16.05 -14.48
CA PHE A 122 -0.35 17.31 -14.04
C PHE A 122 0.91 17.13 -13.19
N TRP A 123 1.09 15.97 -12.55
CA TRP A 123 2.27 15.68 -11.72
C TRP A 123 3.48 15.19 -12.52
N ILE A 124 3.25 14.80 -13.77
CA ILE A 124 4.27 14.22 -14.67
C ILE A 124 5.16 15.31 -15.29
N GLU A 125 4.65 16.52 -15.55
CA GLU A 125 5.39 17.52 -16.33
C GLU A 125 6.50 18.26 -15.55
N GLN A 126 6.50 18.22 -14.21
CA GLN A 126 7.46 18.98 -13.38
C GLN A 126 8.62 18.14 -12.80
N ASN A 127 8.59 16.80 -12.90
CA ASN A 127 9.65 15.95 -12.32
C ASN A 127 10.07 14.83 -13.28
N LYS A 128 11.30 14.92 -13.80
CA LYS A 128 11.93 14.00 -14.77
C LYS A 128 12.24 12.59 -14.23
N SER A 129 11.44 12.02 -13.33
CA SER A 129 11.81 10.77 -12.65
C SER A 129 10.64 9.82 -12.36
N ILE A 130 9.70 9.65 -13.30
CA ILE A 130 8.79 8.50 -13.27
C ILE A 130 8.49 7.99 -14.70
N GLN A 131 9.36 7.13 -15.24
CA GLN A 131 9.05 6.33 -16.43
C GLN A 131 8.42 4.96 -16.10
N LEU A 132 8.20 4.63 -14.82
CA LEU A 132 7.82 3.26 -14.42
C LEU A 132 6.30 3.00 -14.27
N LEU A 133 5.42 3.98 -14.52
CA LEU A 133 3.96 3.77 -14.44
C LEU A 133 3.31 3.34 -15.76
N ASN A 134 3.98 3.50 -16.91
CA ASN A 134 3.40 3.20 -18.21
C ASN A 134 3.38 1.72 -18.59
N ILE A 135 4.09 0.85 -17.86
CA ILE A 135 4.23 -0.56 -18.24
C ILE A 135 3.16 -1.46 -17.58
N VAL A 136 2.58 -1.07 -16.44
CA VAL A 136 1.64 -1.94 -15.71
C VAL A 136 0.20 -1.88 -16.25
N PHE A 137 -0.20 -0.81 -16.95
CA PHE A 137 -1.60 -0.60 -17.36
C PHE A 137 -1.88 -0.57 -18.86
N ASN A 138 -0.89 -0.70 -19.74
CA ASN A 138 -1.10 -0.56 -21.19
C ASN A 138 -1.22 -1.87 -21.99
N SER A 139 -1.67 -2.96 -21.35
CA SER A 139 -1.96 -4.23 -22.04
C SER A 139 -3.44 -4.47 -22.38
N LYS A 140 -4.31 -3.44 -22.32
CA LYS A 140 -5.73 -3.59 -22.72
C LYS A 140 -6.16 -2.83 -23.98
N HIS A 141 -5.27 -2.27 -24.79
CA HIS A 141 -5.66 -1.57 -26.04
C HIS A 141 -4.89 -1.97 -27.31
N LEU A 142 -4.59 -3.27 -27.48
CA LEU A 142 -4.17 -3.81 -28.78
C LEU A 142 -4.86 -5.14 -29.14
N LYS A 143 -6.19 -5.23 -29.01
CA LYS A 143 -7.01 -6.16 -29.83
C LYS A 143 -8.42 -5.60 -30.05
N LYS A 144 -8.51 -4.60 -30.92
CA LYS A 144 -9.66 -4.45 -31.84
C LYS A 144 -9.29 -3.41 -32.88
N LYS A 145 -8.83 -3.87 -34.04
CA LYS A 145 -9.16 -3.28 -35.33
C LYS A 145 -8.78 -4.24 -36.46
N ARG A 146 -9.85 -4.80 -37.03
CA ARG A 146 -10.01 -5.42 -38.35
C ARG A 146 -9.34 -6.76 -38.59
#